data_AF-A0A2V8XQJ2-F1
#
_entry.id   AF-A0A2V8XQJ2-F1
#
_cell.length_a   1.000
_cell.length_b   1.000
_cell.length_c   1.000
_cell.angle_alpha   90.00
_cell.angle_beta   90.00
_cell.angle_gamma   90.00
#
_symmetry.space_group_name_H-M   'P 1'
#
loop_
_entity.id
_entity.type
_entity.pdbx_description
1 polymer ?
#
loop_
_entity_poly.entity_id
_entity_poly.type
_entity_poly.pdbx_seq_one_letter_code
_entity_poly.pdbx_strand_id
1 'polypeptide(L)' 'MLTLGINYSQMHDSAACLVRDGELLFAVAEERISRLKHD' A
#
# COMPACT_ATOMS: atom_id res chain seq x y z
N MET A 1 5.34 -8.92 16.50
CA MET A 1 6.13 -8.97 15.26
C MET A 1 5.57 -7.97 14.27
N LEU A 2 6.42 -7.13 13.66
CA LEU A 2 6.00 -6.21 12.61
C LEU A 2 6.45 -6.75 11.25
N THR A 3 5.56 -6.69 10.27
CA THR A 3 5.81 -7.13 8.90
C THR A 3 5.44 -6.03 7.93
N LEU A 4 6.38 -5.70 7.03
CA LEU A 4 6.15 -4.80 5.91
C LEU A 4 5.89 -5.63 4.65
N GLY A 5 4.69 -5.49 4.07
CA GLY A 5 4.34 -6.09 2.78
C GLY A 5 4.54 -5.08 1.66
N ILE A 6 5.18 -5.53 0.57
CA ILE A 6 5.40 -4.73 -0.63
C ILE A 6 4.89 -5.53 -1.83
N ASN A 7 4.02 -4.91 -2.63
CA ASN A 7 3.62 -5.37 -3.95
C ASN A 7 4.14 -4.35 -4.96
N TYR A 8 5.10 -4.77 -5.78
CA TYR A 8 5.54 -4.01 -6.93
C TYR A 8 4.94 -4.62 -8.19
N SER A 9 4.18 -3.83 -8.93
CA SER A 9 3.54 -4.26 -10.16
C SER A 9 3.86 -3.29 -11.28
N GLN A 10 4.32 -3.81 -12.42
CA GLN A 10 4.60 -3.00 -13.61
C GLN A 10 3.37 -2.83 -14.52
N MET A 11 2.32 -3.61 -14.29
CA MET A 11 1.11 -3.69 -15.13
C MET A 11 -0.18 -3.31 -14.38
N HIS A 12 -0.11 -3.24 -13.04
CA HIS A 12 -1.19 -2.85 -12.15
C HIS A 12 -0.64 -1.88 -11.10
N ASP A 13 -1.52 -1.32 -10.27
CA ASP A 13 -1.12 -0.39 -9.22
C ASP A 13 -0.26 -1.07 -8.14
N SER A 14 0.89 -0.45 -7.80
CA SER A 14 1.74 -0.94 -6.72
C SER A 14 1.07 -0.69 -5.36
N ALA A 15 1.44 -1.46 -4.33
CA ALA A 15 0.87 -1.30 -3.01
C ALA A 15 1.85 -1.67 -1.89
N ALA A 16 1.57 -1.18 -0.69
CA ALA A 16 2.30 -1.55 0.53
C ALA A 16 1.35 -1.69 1.72
N CYS A 17 1.71 -2.54 2.68
CA CYS A 17 0.97 -2.73 3.92
C CYS A 17 1.87 -2.90 5.15
N LEU A 18 1.35 -2.53 6.32
CA LEU A 18 1.98 -2.77 7.61
C LEU A 18 1.08 -3.69 8.44
N VAL A 19 1.66 -4.80 8.88
CA VAL A 19 0.97 -5.82 9.68
C VAL A 19 1.67 -5.96 11.03
N ARG A 20 0.90 -6.08 12.11
CA ARG A 20 1.39 -6.38 13.46
C ARG A 20 0.74 -7.65 13.95
N ASP A 21 1.55 -8.67 14.22
CA ASP A 21 1.07 -9.93 14.82
C ASP A 21 -0.09 -10.58 14.05
N GLY A 22 -0.04 -10.48 12.72
CA GLY A 22 -1.08 -10.99 11.81
C GLY A 22 -2.24 -10.03 11.54
N GLU A 23 -2.33 -8.90 12.26
CA GLU A 23 -3.36 -7.88 12.06
C GLU A 23 -2.89 -6.76 11.12
N LEU A 24 -3.72 -6.41 10.14
CA LEU A 24 -3.46 -5.30 9.23
C LEU A 24 -3.65 -3.97 9.95
N LEU A 25 -2.59 -3.19 10.08
CA LEU A 25 -2.64 -1.85 10.67
C LEU A 25 -2.87 -0.76 9.60
N PHE A 26 -2.27 -0.93 8.43
CA PHE A 26 -2.34 0.05 7.36
C PHE A 26 -2.12 -0.60 5.99
N ALA A 27 -2.81 -0.11 4.97
CA ALA A 27 -2.58 -0.48 3.57
C ALA A 27 -2.74 0.76 2.68
N VAL A 28 -1.89 0.85 1.67
CA VAL A 28 -1.93 1.93 0.69
C VAL A 28 -1.63 1.39 -0.70
N ALA A 29 -2.30 1.96 -1.69
CA ALA A 29 -2.06 1.74 -3.10
C ALA A 29 -1.43 3.00 -3.70
N GLU A 30 -0.53 2.85 -4.67
CA GLU A 30 0.22 3.93 -5.30
C GLU A 30 -0.73 4.98 -5.91
N GLU A 31 -1.84 4.56 -6.54
CA GLU A 31 -2.88 5.44 -7.09
C GLU A 31 -3.48 6.39 -6.05
N ARG A 32 -3.55 5.97 -4.77
CA ARG A 32 -4.13 6.78 -3.69
C ARG A 32 -3.19 7.88 -3.23
N ILE A 33 -1.90 7.74 -3.51
CA ILE A 33 -0.85 8.71 -3.21
C ILE A 33 -0.63 9.65 -4.39
N SER A 34 -0.57 9.11 -5.61
CA SER A 34 -0.25 9.85 -6.84
C SER A 34 -1.43 10.68 -7.37
N ARG A 35 -2.66 10.42 -6.91
CA ARG A 35 -3.84 11.16 -7.34
C ARG A 35 -3.79 12.62 -6.88
N LEU A 36 -3.40 13.51 -7.78
CA LEU A 36 -3.71 14.93 -7.69
C LEU A 36 -5.23 15.12 -7.89
N LYS A 37 -5.91 15.66 -6.89
CA LYS A 37 -7.29 16.13 -7.05
C LYS A 37 -7.26 17.33 -8.00
N HIS A 38 -7.87 17.16 -9.16
CA HIS A 38 -8.30 18.29 -9.99
C HIS A 38 -9.64 18.75 -9.39
N ASP A 39 -9.56 19.67 -8.43
CA ASP A 39 -10.73 20.47 -8.04
C ASP A 39 -11.11 21.42 -9.19
#